data_AF-A0A978S302-F1
#
_entry.id   AF-A0A978S302-F1
#
_cell.length_a   1.000
_cell.length_b   1.000
_cell.length_c   1.000
_cell.angle_alpha   90.00
_cell.angle_beta   90.00
_cell.angle_gamma   90.00
#
_symmetry.space_group_name_H-M   'P 1'
#
loop_
_entity.id
_entity.type
_entity.pdbx_description
1 polymer ?
#
loop_
_entity_poly.entity_id
_entity_poly.type
_entity_poly.pdbx_seq_one_letter_code
_entity_poly.pdbx_strand_id
1 'polypeptide(L)'
;MYPVLTGSLQVETVTIAIRNLPPRLQGTKLVQLSDFHYEGWGLSEKLLDRAIGASNEAEPDLVLLTGDYITKYPTRIHQLAAKLKDLQSRAGIYAIFGNHDLLSRPQIADAFTPIGINILWNQIAYPLGSGLALVGMADFYSPEFHPQPLLTAIPPEIPRLVLSHNPDTAAEMQPYRENLRIAQPHRHHLHHHHQHQPDSQHHLHHHRQHQPDSQHHLHHHPRWGNRRYQ
;
A
#
# COMPACT_ATOMS: atom_id res chain seq x y z
N MET A 1 -9.24 13.99 16.88
CA MET A 1 -9.99 12.75 16.63
C MET A 1 -9.70 12.38 15.18
N TYR A 2 -8.82 11.41 14.94
CA TYR A 2 -8.51 10.98 13.57
C TYR A 2 -9.74 10.29 12.98
N PRO A 3 -10.09 10.51 11.70
CA PRO A 3 -11.21 9.82 11.09
C PRO A 3 -10.92 8.31 11.14
N VAL A 4 -11.85 7.55 11.72
CA VAL A 4 -11.87 6.10 11.54
C VAL A 4 -12.04 5.87 10.03
N LEU A 5 -11.21 5.01 9.44
CA LEU A 5 -11.41 4.51 8.08
C LEU A 5 -12.76 3.78 8.07
N THR A 6 -13.79 4.53 7.68
CA THR A 6 -15.21 4.14 7.70
C THR A 6 -15.74 3.92 6.28
N GLY A 7 -14.86 3.95 5.28
CA GLY A 7 -15.19 3.57 3.92
C GLY A 7 -15.64 2.12 3.84
N SER A 8 -16.49 1.80 2.87
CA SER A 8 -16.75 0.41 2.52
C SER A 8 -15.46 -0.25 2.04
N LEU A 9 -15.26 -1.52 2.40
CA LEU A 9 -14.23 -2.35 1.77
C LEU A 9 -14.43 -2.29 0.25
N GLN A 10 -13.38 -1.90 -0.47
CA GLN A 10 -13.33 -1.95 -1.92
C GLN A 10 -12.30 -3.01 -2.31
N VAL A 11 -12.69 -3.87 -3.24
CA VAL A 11 -11.82 -4.89 -3.83
C VAL A 11 -11.58 -4.47 -5.28
N GLU A 12 -10.33 -4.22 -5.62
CA GLU A 12 -9.92 -3.94 -6.99
C GLU A 12 -9.21 -5.17 -7.55
N THR A 13 -9.57 -5.56 -8.78
CA THR A 13 -8.90 -6.66 -9.49
C THR A 13 -8.20 -6.09 -10.71
N VAL A 14 -6.88 -6.24 -10.75
CA VAL A 14 -6.04 -5.79 -11.86
C VAL A 14 -5.32 -7.00 -12.45
N THR A 15 -5.39 -7.15 -13.77
CA THR A 15 -4.57 -8.13 -14.49
C THR A 15 -3.29 -7.46 -14.95
N ILE A 16 -2.15 -8.03 -14.58
CA ILE A 16 -0.84 -7.47 -14.88
C ILE A 16 -0.07 -8.41 -15.79
N ALA A 17 0.32 -7.92 -16.97
CA ALA A 17 1.19 -8.65 -17.87
C ALA A 17 2.64 -8.57 -17.38
N ILE A 18 3.24 -9.73 -17.09
CA ILE A 18 4.65 -9.84 -16.68
C ILE A 18 5.44 -10.43 -17.86
N ARG A 19 6.46 -9.71 -18.31
CA ARG A 19 7.36 -10.19 -19.37
C ARG A 19 8.07 -11.46 -18.91
N ASN A 20 8.22 -12.44 -19.81
CA ASN A 20 8.89 -13.72 -19.54
C ASN A 20 8.24 -14.55 -18.41
N LEU A 21 6.97 -14.30 -18.06
CA LEU A 21 6.27 -15.13 -17.09
C LEU A 21 6.12 -16.57 -17.61
N PRO A 22 6.62 -17.59 -16.88
CA PRO A 22 6.46 -18.98 -17.29
C PRO A 22 4.99 -19.35 -17.49
N PRO A 23 4.63 -20.14 -18.52
CA PRO A 23 3.24 -20.52 -18.79
C PRO A 23 2.51 -21.15 -17.59
N ARG A 24 3.22 -21.93 -16.77
CA ARG A 24 2.68 -22.54 -15.54
C ARG A 24 2.26 -21.53 -14.45
N LEU A 25 2.71 -20.28 -14.54
CA LEU A 25 2.38 -19.20 -13.60
C LEU A 25 1.31 -18.24 -14.16
N GLN A 26 0.80 -18.49 -15.37
CA GLN A 26 -0.30 -17.70 -15.91
C GLN A 26 -1.58 -17.96 -15.09
N GLY A 27 -2.30 -16.90 -14.76
CA GLY A 27 -3.48 -16.98 -13.91
C GLY A 27 -3.18 -17.06 -12.41
N THR A 28 -1.92 -16.93 -11.99
CA THR A 28 -1.54 -16.79 -10.58
C THR A 28 -2.30 -15.61 -9.97
N LYS A 29 -2.99 -15.87 -8.86
CA LYS A 29 -3.73 -14.86 -8.09
C LYS A 29 -2.90 -14.40 -6.90
N LEU A 30 -2.74 -13.09 -6.78
CA LEU A 30 -2.06 -12.44 -5.68
C LEU A 30 -3.06 -11.52 -4.98
N VAL A 31 -3.12 -11.58 -3.66
CA VAL A 31 -3.85 -10.59 -2.85
C VAL A 31 -2.84 -9.74 -2.11
N GLN A 32 -3.02 -8.42 -2.16
CA GLN A 32 -2.20 -7.46 -1.44
C GLN A 32 -3.02 -6.81 -0.33
N LEU A 33 -2.45 -6.74 0.89
CA LEU A 33 -2.98 -5.98 2.02
C LEU A 33 -1.86 -5.13 2.63
N SER A 34 -2.19 -3.96 3.17
CA SER A 34 -1.19 -3.00 3.66
C SER A 34 -1.83 -1.97 4.58
N ASP A 35 -0.98 -1.15 5.22
CA ASP A 35 -1.36 0.10 5.88
C ASP A 35 -2.44 -0.13 6.94
N PHE A 36 -2.27 -1.21 7.70
CA PHE A 36 -3.22 -1.61 8.73
C PHE A 36 -3.28 -0.58 9.85
N HIS A 37 -2.15 0.04 10.20
CA HIS A 37 -1.99 0.97 11.32
C HIS A 37 -2.85 0.56 12.53
N TYR A 38 -2.64 -0.67 13.00
CA TYR A 38 -3.52 -1.32 13.96
C TYR A 38 -3.31 -0.79 15.39
N GLU A 39 -3.71 0.46 15.62
CA GLU A 39 -3.50 1.20 16.88
C GLU A 39 -4.70 1.11 17.84
N GLY A 40 -5.79 0.46 17.42
CA GLY A 40 -7.07 0.44 18.14
C GLY A 40 -7.98 1.64 17.87
N TRP A 41 -7.55 2.52 16.97
CA TRP A 41 -8.36 3.57 16.37
C TRP A 41 -7.92 3.67 14.90
N GLY A 42 -8.81 4.12 14.02
CA GLY A 42 -8.52 4.17 12.58
C GLY A 42 -9.08 2.96 11.85
N LEU A 43 -8.51 1.76 12.06
CA LEU A 43 -9.00 0.53 11.46
C LEU A 43 -10.08 -0.14 12.33
N SER A 44 -11.24 -0.39 11.75
CA SER A 44 -12.33 -1.15 12.39
C SER A 44 -12.06 -2.65 12.34
N GLU A 45 -12.26 -3.36 13.46
CA GLU A 45 -12.22 -4.83 13.53
C GLU A 45 -13.08 -5.48 12.46
N LYS A 46 -14.30 -4.96 12.27
CA LYS A 46 -15.23 -5.47 11.26
C LYS A 46 -14.71 -5.27 9.84
N LEU A 47 -13.97 -4.19 9.59
CA LEU A 47 -13.36 -3.95 8.28
C LEU A 47 -12.21 -4.92 8.04
N LEU A 48 -11.36 -5.15 9.05
CA LEU A 48 -10.27 -6.13 8.99
C LEU A 48 -10.80 -7.54 8.75
N ASP A 49 -11.80 -7.98 9.51
CA ASP A 49 -12.42 -9.31 9.36
C ASP A 49 -13.01 -9.48 7.95
N ARG A 50 -13.66 -8.44 7.41
CA ARG A 50 -14.17 -8.45 6.02
C ARG A 50 -13.05 -8.48 4.98
N ALA A 51 -11.95 -7.77 5.20
CA ALA A 51 -10.81 -7.77 4.29
C ALA A 51 -10.14 -9.16 4.24
N ILE A 52 -10.00 -9.81 5.40
CA ILE A 52 -9.51 -11.19 5.49
C ILE A 52 -10.47 -12.16 4.78
N GLY A 53 -11.78 -12.03 5.00
CA GLY A 53 -12.79 -12.82 4.30
C GLY A 53 -12.71 -12.65 2.78
N ALA A 54 -12.66 -11.41 2.29
CA ALA A 54 -12.53 -11.13 0.85
C ALA A 54 -11.21 -11.64 0.26
N SER A 55 -10.11 -11.57 1.02
CA SER A 55 -8.83 -12.16 0.63
C SER A 55 -8.97 -13.68 0.44
N ASN A 56 -9.57 -14.38 1.40
CA ASN A 56 -9.72 -15.83 1.35
C ASN A 56 -10.69 -16.27 0.23
N GLU A 57 -11.80 -15.54 0.02
CA GLU A 57 -12.76 -15.76 -1.07
C GLU A 57 -12.12 -15.66 -2.47
N ALA A 58 -11.04 -14.89 -2.61
CA ALA A 58 -10.30 -14.80 -3.88
C ALA A 58 -9.48 -16.07 -4.21
N GLU A 59 -9.29 -16.96 -3.23
CA GLU A 59 -8.44 -18.15 -3.28
C GLU A 59 -7.02 -17.84 -3.80
N PRO A 60 -6.25 -17.00 -3.10
CA PRO A 60 -4.98 -16.51 -3.60
C PRO A 60 -3.92 -17.62 -3.60
N ASP A 61 -3.04 -17.56 -4.61
CA ASP A 61 -1.81 -18.35 -4.59
C ASP A 61 -0.82 -17.73 -3.59
N LEU A 62 -0.74 -16.40 -3.51
CA LEU A 62 0.03 -15.67 -2.49
C LEU A 62 -0.77 -14.53 -1.87
N VAL A 63 -0.54 -14.31 -0.58
CA VAL A 63 -0.92 -13.07 0.10
C VAL A 63 0.34 -12.26 0.37
N LEU A 64 0.32 -10.98 0.00
CA LEU A 64 1.42 -10.04 0.08
C LEU A 64 1.04 -8.92 1.06
N LEU A 65 1.75 -8.84 2.17
CA LEU A 65 1.58 -7.82 3.19
C LEU A 65 2.64 -6.74 2.99
N THR A 66 2.24 -5.53 2.61
CA THR A 66 3.20 -4.52 2.11
C THR A 66 3.56 -3.43 3.11
N GLY A 67 3.45 -3.69 4.41
CA GLY A 67 3.94 -2.82 5.48
C GLY A 67 2.89 -1.95 6.16
N ASP A 68 3.36 -1.13 7.10
CA ASP A 68 2.61 -0.25 7.98
C ASP A 68 1.56 -0.98 8.82
N TYR A 69 2.03 -1.99 9.56
CA TYR A 69 1.22 -2.79 10.47
C TYR A 69 0.88 -2.00 11.74
N ILE A 70 1.88 -1.32 12.31
CA ILE A 70 1.79 -0.61 13.59
C ILE A 70 2.62 0.66 13.54
N THR A 71 2.09 1.77 14.05
CA THR A 71 2.84 3.03 14.18
C THR A 71 3.19 3.38 15.62
N LYS A 72 2.20 3.52 16.52
CA LYS A 72 2.44 4.03 17.89
C LYS A 72 2.46 2.99 19.01
N TYR A 73 1.79 1.83 18.82
CA TYR A 73 1.58 0.84 19.90
C TYR A 73 2.08 -0.55 19.49
N PRO A 74 3.40 -0.81 19.58
CA PRO A 74 4.01 -2.09 19.19
C PRO A 74 3.33 -3.30 19.81
N THR A 75 2.83 -3.20 21.04
CA THR A 75 2.17 -4.30 21.76
C THR A 75 0.90 -4.82 21.08
N ARG A 76 0.27 -4.02 20.23
CA ARG A 76 -0.94 -4.43 19.48
C ARG A 76 -0.62 -5.32 18.28
N ILE A 77 0.64 -5.47 17.91
CA ILE A 77 1.02 -6.35 16.79
C ILE A 77 0.57 -7.79 17.00
N HIS A 78 0.56 -8.28 18.25
CA HIS A 78 0.07 -9.62 18.55
C HIS A 78 -1.44 -9.77 18.36
N GLN A 79 -2.22 -8.71 18.57
CA GLN A 79 -3.66 -8.70 18.29
C GLN A 79 -3.91 -8.70 16.79
N LEU A 80 -3.15 -7.90 16.04
CA LEU A 80 -3.20 -7.92 14.57
C LEU A 80 -2.79 -9.30 14.03
N ALA A 81 -1.68 -9.87 14.52
CA ALA A 81 -1.22 -11.20 14.14
C ALA A 81 -2.27 -12.29 14.42
N ALA A 82 -2.98 -12.20 15.56
CA ALA A 82 -4.05 -13.14 15.87
C ALA A 82 -5.18 -13.12 14.83
N LYS A 83 -5.46 -11.96 14.22
CA LYS A 83 -6.40 -11.82 13.09
C LYS A 83 -5.79 -12.31 11.78
N LEU A 84 -4.57 -11.89 11.46
CA LEU A 84 -3.88 -12.25 10.22
C LEU A 84 -3.59 -13.74 10.11
N LYS A 85 -3.59 -14.49 11.22
CA LYS A 85 -3.52 -15.94 11.24
C LYS A 85 -4.64 -16.61 10.42
N ASP A 86 -5.79 -15.96 10.27
CA ASP A 86 -6.92 -16.49 9.50
C ASP A 86 -6.79 -16.30 7.98
N LEU A 87 -5.73 -15.61 7.51
CA LEU A 87 -5.43 -15.51 6.09
C LEU A 87 -5.05 -16.88 5.51
N GLN A 88 -5.53 -17.14 4.30
CA GLN A 88 -5.29 -18.37 3.56
C GLN A 88 -4.59 -18.06 2.25
N SER A 89 -3.62 -18.88 1.88
CA SER A 89 -3.01 -18.88 0.55
C SER A 89 -2.45 -20.26 0.21
N ARG A 90 -2.28 -20.54 -1.09
CA ARG A 90 -1.79 -21.85 -1.54
C ARG A 90 -0.27 -22.00 -1.41
N ALA A 91 0.47 -20.91 -1.59
CA ALA A 91 1.95 -20.90 -1.64
C ALA A 91 2.60 -20.01 -0.57
N GLY A 92 1.83 -19.54 0.42
CA GLY A 92 2.34 -18.83 1.59
C GLY A 92 1.99 -17.34 1.64
N ILE A 93 2.27 -16.75 2.80
CA ILE A 93 2.04 -15.33 3.08
C ILE A 93 3.40 -14.67 3.25
N TYR A 94 3.62 -13.58 2.54
CA TYR A 94 4.89 -12.85 2.53
C TYR A 94 4.67 -11.41 2.94
N ALA A 95 5.58 -10.87 3.73
CA ALA A 95 5.48 -9.53 4.29
C ALA A 95 6.75 -8.72 4.06
N ILE A 96 6.62 -7.41 3.93
CA ILE A 96 7.72 -6.44 4.10
C ILE A 96 7.34 -5.45 5.20
N PHE A 97 8.31 -4.70 5.71
CA PHE A 97 8.06 -3.60 6.64
C PHE A 97 7.80 -2.29 5.88
N GLY A 98 6.89 -1.48 6.42
CA GLY A 98 6.71 -0.09 6.00
C GLY A 98 7.57 0.89 6.79
N ASN A 99 7.47 2.17 6.46
CA ASN A 99 8.24 3.21 7.14
C ASN A 99 7.82 3.39 8.60
N HIS A 100 6.57 3.10 8.96
CA HIS A 100 6.11 3.18 10.35
C HIS A 100 6.54 1.98 11.20
N ASP A 101 6.86 0.84 10.56
CA ASP A 101 7.23 -0.39 11.23
C ASP A 101 8.70 -0.43 11.69
N LEU A 102 9.55 0.49 11.21
CA LEU A 102 11.02 0.41 11.34
C LEU A 102 11.52 0.22 12.79
N LEU A 103 10.87 0.90 13.75
CA LEU A 103 11.19 0.79 15.18
C LEU A 103 10.57 -0.45 15.84
N SER A 104 9.59 -1.08 15.19
CA SER A 104 8.82 -2.23 15.69
C SER A 104 9.16 -3.53 14.95
N ARG A 105 10.17 -3.54 14.05
CA ARG A 105 10.54 -4.71 13.23
C ARG A 105 10.73 -5.99 14.07
N PRO A 106 11.46 -5.98 15.20
CA PRO A 106 11.61 -7.18 16.03
C PRO A 106 10.27 -7.71 16.54
N GLN A 107 9.41 -6.83 17.06
CA GLN A 107 8.10 -7.21 17.60
C GLN A 107 7.17 -7.75 16.51
N ILE A 108 7.23 -7.17 15.31
CA ILE A 108 6.48 -7.67 14.15
C ILE A 108 7.00 -9.04 13.73
N ALA A 109 8.32 -9.22 13.65
CA ALA A 109 8.92 -10.51 13.33
C ALA A 109 8.54 -11.60 14.35
N ASP A 110 8.59 -11.27 15.64
CA ASP A 110 8.21 -12.15 16.74
C ASP A 110 6.72 -12.54 16.68
N ALA A 111 5.85 -11.64 16.20
CA ALA A 111 4.42 -11.91 16.07
C ALA A 111 4.07 -12.69 14.79
N PHE A 112 4.79 -12.46 13.68
CA PHE A 112 4.47 -13.00 12.36
C PHE A 112 5.08 -14.37 12.11
N THR A 113 6.32 -14.60 12.57
CA THR A 113 7.03 -15.87 12.35
C THR A 113 6.26 -17.08 12.88
N PRO A 114 5.69 -17.07 14.11
CA PRO A 114 4.99 -18.23 14.66
C PRO A 114 3.68 -18.59 13.92
N ILE A 115 3.10 -17.63 13.18
CA ILE A 115 1.87 -17.84 12.40
C ILE A 115 2.14 -18.08 10.91
N GLY A 116 3.40 -18.28 10.52
CA GLY A 116 3.78 -18.66 9.16
C GLY A 116 3.83 -17.51 8.15
N ILE A 117 3.85 -16.25 8.61
CA ILE A 117 4.06 -15.09 7.74
C ILE A 117 5.57 -14.88 7.54
N ASN A 118 6.02 -14.97 6.29
CA ASN A 118 7.42 -14.87 5.92
C ASN A 118 7.80 -13.42 5.64
N ILE A 119 8.58 -12.80 6.52
CA ILE A 119 9.05 -11.44 6.31
C ILE A 119 10.28 -11.45 5.41
N LEU A 120 10.25 -10.61 4.37
CA LEU A 120 11.35 -10.36 3.45
C LEU A 120 11.90 -8.95 3.72
N TRP A 121 13.19 -8.85 3.99
CA TRP A 121 13.86 -7.56 4.16
C TRP A 121 15.20 -7.59 3.43
N ASN A 122 15.25 -6.95 2.26
CA ASN A 122 16.33 -7.09 1.28
C ASN A 122 16.61 -8.56 0.94
N GLN A 123 15.56 -9.33 0.67
CA GLN A 123 15.62 -10.77 0.46
C GLN A 123 14.86 -11.21 -0.79
N ILE A 124 15.26 -12.36 -1.33
CA ILE A 124 14.64 -13.00 -2.49
C ILE A 124 14.04 -14.33 -2.03
N ALA A 125 12.82 -14.61 -2.46
CA ALA A 125 12.10 -15.86 -2.24
C ALA A 125 11.51 -16.38 -3.55
N TYR A 126 11.21 -17.68 -3.59
CA TYR A 126 10.66 -18.37 -4.77
C TYR A 126 9.45 -19.25 -4.41
N PRO A 127 8.37 -18.68 -3.83
CA PRO A 127 7.24 -19.46 -3.35
C PRO A 127 6.49 -20.20 -4.47
N LEU A 128 6.58 -19.70 -5.70
CA LEU A 128 5.96 -20.30 -6.90
C LEU A 128 7.00 -21.05 -7.77
N GLY A 129 8.12 -21.43 -7.16
CA GLY A 129 9.28 -22.03 -7.83
C GLY A 129 10.22 -21.00 -8.47
N SER A 130 11.33 -21.47 -9.03
CA SER A 130 12.44 -20.64 -9.54
C SER A 130 12.11 -19.76 -10.76
N GLY A 131 10.89 -19.84 -11.28
CA GLY A 131 10.47 -19.12 -12.48
C GLY A 131 9.91 -17.72 -12.24
N LEU A 132 9.74 -17.29 -10.99
CA LEU A 132 9.35 -15.94 -10.62
C LEU A 132 9.99 -15.61 -9.27
N ALA A 133 10.86 -14.59 -9.25
CA ALA A 133 11.48 -14.13 -8.02
C ALA A 133 10.52 -13.18 -7.28
N LEU A 134 10.25 -13.46 -6.01
CA LEU A 134 9.61 -12.52 -5.08
C LEU A 134 10.71 -11.79 -4.31
N VAL A 135 10.75 -10.47 -4.43
CA VAL A 135 11.79 -9.63 -3.82
C VAL A 135 11.15 -8.72 -2.79
N GLY A 136 11.55 -8.83 -1.53
CA GLY A 136 11.16 -7.87 -0.50
C GLY A 136 12.25 -6.85 -0.28
N MET A 137 11.95 -5.59 -0.57
CA MET A 137 12.87 -4.48 -0.36
C MET A 137 12.75 -3.92 1.05
N ALA A 138 13.86 -3.40 1.57
CA ALA A 138 13.81 -2.45 2.67
C ALA A 138 12.94 -1.23 2.28
N ASP A 139 12.35 -0.58 3.27
CA ASP A 139 11.66 0.70 3.05
C ASP A 139 12.64 1.78 2.57
N PHE A 140 12.18 2.69 1.70
CA PHE A 140 13.00 3.75 1.10
C PHE A 140 13.67 4.68 2.11
N TYR A 141 13.03 4.92 3.26
CA TYR A 141 13.60 5.77 4.31
C TYR A 141 14.57 5.01 5.22
N SER A 142 14.70 3.69 5.04
CA SER A 142 15.72 2.91 5.74
C SER A 142 17.10 3.16 5.15
N PRO A 143 18.15 3.32 5.98
CA PRO A 143 19.53 3.32 5.48
C PRO A 143 19.93 1.99 4.84
N GLU A 144 19.14 0.93 5.03
CA GLU A 144 19.35 -0.40 4.45
C GLU A 144 18.77 -0.50 3.02
N PHE A 145 18.14 0.55 2.47
CA PHE A 145 17.59 0.54 1.11
C PHE A 145 18.69 0.53 0.04
N HIS A 146 19.04 -0.67 -0.42
CA HIS A 146 20.06 -0.89 -1.44
C HIS A 146 19.55 -1.87 -2.50
N PRO A 147 18.79 -1.40 -3.50
CA PRO A 147 18.19 -2.27 -4.51
C PRO A 147 19.22 -2.98 -5.39
N GLN A 148 20.33 -2.31 -5.72
CA GLN A 148 21.25 -2.82 -6.73
C GLN A 148 21.82 -4.21 -6.44
N PRO A 149 22.43 -4.52 -5.28
CA PRO A 149 23.02 -5.83 -5.04
C PRO A 149 22.00 -6.98 -5.09
N LEU A 150 20.79 -6.73 -4.59
CA LEU A 150 19.71 -7.70 -4.63
C LEU A 150 19.17 -7.87 -6.05
N LEU A 151 19.07 -6.75 -6.77
CA LEU A 151 18.52 -6.73 -8.12
C LEU A 151 19.54 -7.12 -9.21
N THR A 152 20.83 -7.21 -8.93
CA THR A 152 21.79 -7.78 -9.88
C THR A 152 22.03 -9.26 -9.65
N ALA A 153 21.63 -9.80 -8.49
CA ALA A 153 21.79 -11.20 -8.15
C ALA A 153 20.80 -12.16 -8.85
N ILE A 154 19.67 -11.66 -9.38
CA ILE A 154 18.71 -12.50 -10.12
C ILE A 154 19.00 -12.39 -11.62
N PRO A 155 19.10 -13.52 -12.33
CA PRO A 155 19.26 -13.53 -13.78
C PRO A 155 18.17 -12.70 -14.50
N PRO A 156 18.53 -11.91 -15.53
CA PRO A 156 17.61 -10.98 -16.20
C PRO A 156 16.44 -11.67 -16.91
N GLU A 157 16.55 -12.96 -17.24
CA GLU A 157 15.48 -13.76 -17.84
C GLU A 157 14.40 -14.20 -16.84
N ILE A 158 14.70 -14.18 -15.54
CA ILE A 158 13.74 -14.55 -14.50
C ILE A 158 12.90 -13.32 -14.17
N PRO A 159 11.58 -13.34 -14.39
CA PRO A 159 10.72 -12.24 -14.00
C PRO A 159 10.74 -12.03 -12.49
N ARG A 160 10.43 -10.80 -12.08
CA ARG A 160 10.55 -10.37 -10.70
C ARG A 160 9.30 -9.63 -10.27
N LEU A 161 8.83 -10.00 -9.08
CA LEU A 161 7.83 -9.27 -8.33
C LEU A 161 8.51 -8.60 -7.14
N VAL A 162 8.66 -7.29 -7.21
CA VAL A 162 9.32 -6.50 -6.17
C VAL A 162 8.29 -5.84 -5.28
N LEU A 163 8.30 -6.18 -4.00
CA LEU A 163 7.52 -5.55 -2.94
C LEU A 163 8.33 -4.37 -2.39
N SER A 164 7.72 -3.20 -2.41
CA SER A 164 8.26 -1.99 -1.79
C SER A 164 7.12 -1.28 -1.08
N HIS A 165 7.32 -0.82 0.15
CA HIS A 165 6.29 -0.04 0.82
C HIS A 165 6.19 1.35 0.20
N ASN A 166 7.33 2.06 0.13
CA ASN A 166 7.35 3.44 -0.32
C ASN A 166 7.26 3.57 -1.87
N PRO A 167 6.33 4.39 -2.39
CA PRO A 167 6.19 4.62 -3.83
C PRO A 167 7.33 5.43 -4.44
N ASP A 168 8.07 6.23 -3.65
CA ASP A 168 9.24 7.03 -4.09
C ASP A 168 10.38 6.16 -4.61
N THR A 169 10.38 4.87 -4.28
CA THR A 169 11.31 3.89 -4.88
C THR A 169 11.20 3.83 -6.41
N ALA A 170 10.16 4.42 -7.03
CA ALA A 170 9.94 4.39 -8.47
C ALA A 170 11.14 4.89 -9.27
N ALA A 171 11.76 5.99 -8.82
CA ALA A 171 12.89 6.61 -9.50
C ALA A 171 14.14 5.70 -9.43
N GLU A 172 14.47 5.22 -8.23
CA GLU A 172 15.61 4.32 -7.99
C GLU A 172 15.44 2.95 -8.66
N MET A 173 14.18 2.54 -8.89
CA MET A 173 13.84 1.27 -9.51
C MET A 173 13.73 1.34 -11.04
N GLN A 174 13.74 2.54 -11.65
CA GLN A 174 13.66 2.70 -13.11
C GLN A 174 14.71 1.90 -13.90
N PRO A 175 15.99 1.79 -13.47
CA PRO A 175 16.96 0.95 -14.15
C PRO A 175 16.55 -0.52 -14.26
N TYR A 176 15.60 -0.95 -13.42
CA TYR A 176 15.07 -2.31 -13.34
C TYR A 176 13.61 -2.42 -13.79
N ARG A 177 13.17 -1.55 -14.70
CA ARG A 177 11.77 -1.45 -15.22
C ARG A 177 11.16 -2.74 -15.79
N GLU A 178 11.94 -3.79 -16.04
CA GLU A 178 11.42 -5.11 -16.43
C GLU A 178 10.79 -5.88 -15.27
N ASN A 179 10.89 -5.33 -14.06
CA ASN A 179 10.29 -5.86 -12.84
C ASN A 179 8.85 -5.37 -12.68
N LEU A 180 7.97 -6.25 -12.21
CA LEU A 180 6.71 -5.81 -11.66
C LEU A 180 6.96 -5.31 -10.23
N ARG A 181 6.67 -4.02 -9.98
CA ARG A 181 6.73 -3.44 -8.65
C ARG A 181 5.33 -3.32 -8.06
N ILE A 182 5.12 -3.93 -6.91
CA ILE A 182 3.99 -3.63 -6.04
C ILE A 182 4.50 -2.62 -5.02
N ALA A 183 4.08 -1.37 -5.21
CA ALA A 183 4.27 -0.31 -4.25
C ALA A 183 2.92 0.27 -3.85
N GLN A 184 2.83 0.82 -2.64
CA GLN A 184 1.65 1.58 -2.26
C GLN A 184 1.45 2.79 -3.22
N PRO A 185 0.25 3.36 -3.30
CA PRO A 185 0.05 4.72 -3.77
C PRO A 185 0.26 5.71 -2.62
N HIS A 186 1.09 6.75 -2.83
CA HIS A 186 1.35 7.80 -1.82
C HIS A 186 0.04 8.43 -1.32
N ARG A 187 -0.28 8.26 -0.03
CA ARG A 187 -1.29 9.06 0.68
C ARG A 187 -0.84 9.52 2.07
N HIS A 188 0.40 9.98 2.22
CA HIS A 188 0.80 10.74 3.40
C HIS A 188 1.29 12.14 3.02
N HIS A 189 0.44 13.14 3.31
CA HIS A 189 0.81 14.55 3.30
C HIS A 189 1.86 14.81 4.38
N LEU A 190 3.12 14.96 3.96
CA LEU A 190 4.10 15.79 4.66
C LEU A 190 4.65 16.81 3.67
N HIS A 191 4.18 18.04 3.81
CA HIS A 191 4.77 19.21 3.16
C HIS A 191 6.12 19.51 3.81
N HIS A 192 7.19 19.52 3.01
CA HIS A 192 8.05 20.69 2.72
C HIS A 192 9.45 20.23 2.25
N HIS A 193 9.76 20.39 0.96
CA HIS A 193 10.65 21.47 0.50
C HIS A 193 10.65 21.57 -1.02
N HIS A 194 10.56 22.81 -1.51
CA HIS A 194 10.67 23.19 -2.91
C HIS A 194 11.99 22.76 -3.53
N GLN A 195 11.93 22.14 -4.72
CA GLN A 195 12.89 22.40 -5.79
C GLN A 195 12.15 22.45 -7.13
N HIS A 196 12.21 23.63 -7.74
CA HIS A 196 11.84 23.89 -9.13
C HIS A 196 12.76 23.12 -10.08
N GLN A 197 12.19 22.49 -11.11
CA GLN A 197 12.50 22.75 -12.54
C GLN A 197 11.66 21.84 -13.49
N PRO A 198 11.58 22.13 -14.81
CA PRO A 198 10.29 22.32 -15.50
C PRO A 198 9.87 21.21 -16.47
N ASP A 199 8.58 21.27 -16.82
CA ASP A 199 7.90 20.88 -18.06
C ASP A 199 8.43 19.70 -18.89
N SER A 200 7.62 18.65 -18.94
CA SER A 200 7.24 18.05 -20.23
C SER A 200 5.80 17.53 -20.17
N GLN A 201 5.02 18.02 -21.12
CA GLN A 201 3.59 17.79 -21.28
C GLN A 201 3.30 16.36 -21.71
N HIS A 202 2.36 15.67 -21.04
CA HIS A 202 1.47 14.73 -21.72
C HIS A 202 0.06 14.80 -21.10
N HIS A 203 -0.92 14.97 -21.97
CA HIS A 203 -2.33 15.17 -21.67
C HIS A 203 -2.93 14.00 -20.89
N LEU A 204 -3.61 14.29 -19.77
CA LEU A 204 -4.71 13.47 -19.27
C LEU A 204 -5.94 14.36 -19.06
N HIS A 205 -7.02 14.00 -19.76
CA HIS A 205 -8.34 14.59 -19.60
C HIS A 205 -8.86 14.38 -18.18
N HIS A 206 -9.02 15.46 -17.42
CA HIS A 206 -9.86 15.47 -16.23
C HIS A 206 -11.30 15.83 -16.60
N HIS A 207 -12.22 14.88 -16.45
CA HIS A 207 -13.63 15.18 -16.37
C HIS A 207 -13.91 15.90 -15.04
N ARG A 208 -14.15 17.21 -15.15
CA ARG A 208 -14.67 18.06 -14.08
C ARG A 208 -16.19 17.87 -14.02
N GLN A 209 -16.71 17.35 -12.91
CA GLN A 209 -18.17 17.40 -12.69
C GLN A 209 -18.57 18.85 -12.40
N HIS A 210 -19.47 19.35 -13.25
CA HIS A 210 -20.17 20.62 -13.13
C HIS A 210 -20.98 20.67 -11.82
N GLN A 211 -20.78 21.73 -11.04
CA GLN A 211 -21.85 22.33 -10.23
C GLN A 211 -22.54 23.40 -11.09
N PRO A 212 -23.88 23.54 -11.05
CA PRO A 212 -24.54 24.63 -11.74
C PRO A 212 -24.48 25.92 -10.89
N ASP A 213 -23.96 26.97 -11.50
CA ASP A 213 -24.10 28.36 -11.08
C ASP A 213 -25.57 28.79 -11.17
N SER A 214 -26.07 29.45 -10.13
CA SER A 214 -27.23 30.34 -10.22
C SER A 214 -26.77 31.77 -9.94
N GLN A 215 -26.74 32.59 -10.98
CA GLN A 215 -26.42 34.02 -10.89
C GLN A 215 -27.64 34.86 -10.48
N HIS A 216 -27.40 35.72 -9.49
CA HIS A 216 -27.77 37.13 -9.34
C HIS A 216 -29.16 37.63 -9.76
N HIS A 217 -29.82 38.34 -8.82
CA HIS A 217 -30.28 39.71 -9.06
C HIS A 217 -30.06 40.61 -7.83
N LEU A 218 -29.38 41.73 -8.06
CA LEU A 218 -29.25 42.90 -7.20
C LEU A 218 -30.51 43.77 -7.37
N HIS A 219 -30.97 44.43 -6.29
CA HIS A 219 -31.16 45.88 -6.28
C HIS A 219 -31.57 46.44 -4.90
N HIS A 220 -30.88 47.51 -4.53
CA HIS A 220 -31.26 48.71 -3.75
C HIS A 220 -31.83 48.65 -2.32
N HIS A 221 -31.05 49.27 -1.42
CA HIS A 221 -31.49 49.93 -0.17
C HIS A 221 -32.55 51.01 -0.41
N PRO A 222 -33.35 51.32 0.63
CA PRO A 222 -33.06 52.54 1.39
C PRO A 222 -33.11 52.36 2.92
N ARG A 223 -32.38 53.24 3.61
CA ARG A 223 -32.46 53.53 5.06
C ARG A 223 -33.88 53.91 5.48
N TRP A 224 -34.26 53.66 6.74
CA TRP A 224 -34.81 54.64 7.71
C TRP A 224 -35.18 53.94 9.04
N GLY A 225 -34.83 54.57 10.18
CA GLY A 225 -35.74 54.70 11.32
C GLY A 225 -35.57 53.79 12.55
N ASN A 226 -34.95 54.35 13.59
CA ASN A 226 -35.22 54.16 15.03
C ASN A 226 -36.60 53.54 15.40
N ARG A 227 -36.61 52.61 16.38
CA ARG A 227 -37.31 52.82 17.66
C ARG A 227 -37.00 51.73 18.71
N ARG A 228 -36.84 52.20 19.96
CA ARG A 228 -36.87 51.48 21.24
C ARG A 228 -38.30 51.06 21.61
N TYR A 229 -38.41 50.39 22.78
CA TYR A 229 -39.59 49.91 23.56
C TYR A 229 -39.84 48.41 23.33
N GLN A 230 -39.86 47.52 24.34
CA GLN A 230 -39.76 47.58 25.81
C GLN A 230 -38.89 46.40 26.29
#